data_AF-A0A5B2Z5M1-F1
#
_entry.id   AF-A0A5B2Z5M1-F1
#
_cell.length_a   1.000
_cell.length_b   1.000
_cell.length_c   1.000
_cell.angle_alpha   90.00
_cell.angle_beta   90.00
_cell.angle_gamma   90.00
#
_symmetry.space_group_name_H-M   'P 1'
#
loop_
_entity.id
_entity.type
_entity.pdbx_description
1 polymer ?
#
loop_
_entity_poly.entity_id
_entity_poly.type
_entity_poly.pdbx_seq_one_letter_code
_entity_poly.pdbx_strand_id
1 'polypeptide(L)'
;MQNKDNEEQIWSDWLDFGDPEIISSTVPDQAGVFKVHASMKILYIGSSMNVKQSLLEFMYDPCVGKAKRFSYLITKNHEEVKNQMLIAFRESHGGKLPSCMESQQI
;
A
#
# COMPACT_ATOMS: atom_id res chain seq x y z
N MET A 1 9.39 3.75 31.60
CA MET A 1 8.22 3.83 30.70
C MET A 1 8.73 3.90 29.27
N GLN A 2 8.44 2.83 28.50
CA GLN A 2 8.55 2.66 27.04
C GLN A 2 9.71 3.35 26.30
N ASN A 3 10.80 2.61 26.13
CA ASN A 3 11.56 2.68 24.88
C ASN A 3 10.77 1.83 23.86
N LYS A 4 9.88 2.46 23.09
CA LYS A 4 9.36 1.81 21.89
C LYS A 4 10.50 1.88 20.88
N ASP A 5 11.10 0.73 20.61
CA ASP A 5 12.04 0.55 19.52
C ASP A 5 11.47 1.22 18.26
N ASN A 6 12.17 2.24 17.77
CA ASN A 6 12.03 2.70 16.40
C ASN A 6 12.56 1.57 15.52
N GLU A 7 11.79 0.48 15.39
CA GLU A 7 11.97 -0.41 14.26
C GLU A 7 11.71 0.45 13.02
N GLU A 8 12.79 0.86 12.35
CA GLU A 8 12.70 1.51 11.05
C GLU A 8 11.79 0.65 10.19
N GLN A 9 10.68 1.23 9.73
CA GLN A 9 9.76 0.53 8.84
C GLN A 9 10.49 0.29 7.52
N ILE A 10 11.03 -0.91 7.34
CA ILE A 10 11.77 -1.29 6.14
C ILE A 10 10.76 -1.55 5.00
N TRP A 11 10.56 -0.54 4.17
CA TRP A 11 9.78 -0.66 2.95
C TRP A 11 10.54 -1.45 1.89
N SER A 12 9.81 -2.23 1.09
CA SER A 12 10.36 -2.83 -0.12
C SER A 12 10.78 -1.75 -1.12
N ASP A 13 11.64 -2.14 -2.06
CA ASP A 13 11.81 -1.40 -3.30
C ASP A 13 10.46 -1.20 -4.02
N TRP A 14 10.42 -0.23 -4.93
CA TRP A 14 9.31 -0.08 -5.85
C TRP A 14 9.38 -1.17 -6.92
N LEU A 15 8.40 -2.07 -6.97
CA LEU A 15 8.33 -3.20 -7.90
C LEU A 15 7.27 -2.96 -8.97
N ASP A 16 7.34 -3.66 -10.10
CA ASP A 16 6.33 -3.54 -11.17
C ASP A 16 5.00 -4.15 -10.74
N PHE A 17 3.92 -3.36 -10.82
CA PHE A 17 2.58 -3.79 -10.42
C PHE A 17 1.82 -4.52 -11.54
N GLY A 18 2.25 -4.38 -12.79
CA GLY A 18 1.57 -5.00 -13.94
C GLY A 18 1.99 -6.45 -14.20
N ASP A 19 2.95 -6.97 -13.43
CA ASP A 19 3.51 -8.31 -13.59
C ASP A 19 3.15 -9.20 -12.38
N PRO A 20 2.23 -10.17 -12.53
CA PRO A 20 1.84 -11.06 -11.44
C PRO A 20 2.98 -12.00 -11.00
N GLU A 21 3.97 -12.27 -11.84
CA GLU A 21 5.13 -13.11 -11.48
C GLU A 21 6.05 -12.38 -10.50
N ILE A 22 6.24 -11.07 -10.67
CA ILE A 22 6.97 -10.23 -9.70
C ILE A 22 6.27 -10.30 -8.35
N ILE A 23 4.96 -10.06 -8.28
CA ILE A 23 4.20 -10.11 -7.03
C ILE A 23 4.32 -11.50 -6.37
N SER A 24 4.16 -12.57 -7.15
CA SER A 24 4.17 -13.94 -6.64
C SER A 24 5.54 -14.38 -6.10
N SER A 25 6.63 -13.90 -6.72
CA SER A 25 8.00 -14.30 -6.38
C SER A 25 8.65 -13.45 -5.28
N THR A 26 8.27 -12.17 -5.14
CA THR A 26 8.94 -11.25 -4.19
C THR A 26 8.13 -10.96 -2.93
N VAL A 27 6.80 -10.94 -3.03
CA VAL A 27 5.95 -10.51 -1.92
C VAL A 27 5.69 -11.71 -0.99
N PRO A 28 5.86 -11.60 0.33
CA PRO A 28 5.52 -12.69 1.24
C PRO A 28 4.01 -12.76 1.52
N ASP A 29 3.50 -13.97 1.80
CA ASP A 29 2.13 -14.22 2.24
C ASP A 29 1.94 -13.84 3.72
N GLN A 30 2.11 -12.55 4.03
CA GLN A 30 2.07 -12.02 5.40
C GLN A 30 1.27 -10.72 5.49
N ALA A 31 0.93 -10.36 6.73
CA ALA A 31 0.22 -9.13 7.03
C ALA A 31 1.12 -7.91 6.78
N GLY A 32 0.54 -6.84 6.23
CA GLY A 32 1.29 -5.66 5.88
C GLY A 32 0.48 -4.59 5.20
N VAL A 33 1.17 -3.50 4.90
CA VAL A 33 0.64 -2.32 4.20
C VAL A 33 1.33 -2.21 2.84
N PHE A 34 0.60 -1.73 1.83
CA PHE A 34 1.14 -1.51 0.50
C PHE A 34 0.62 -0.19 -0.08
N LYS A 35 1.41 0.39 -0.97
CA LYS A 35 1.07 1.59 -1.73
C LYS A 35 1.35 1.32 -3.20
N VAL A 36 0.47 1.81 -4.06
CA VAL A 36 0.56 1.65 -5.51
C VAL A 36 0.49 3.02 -6.18
N HIS A 37 1.26 3.22 -7.25
CA HIS A 37 1.34 4.51 -7.92
C HIS A 37 1.37 4.40 -9.44
N ALA A 38 0.90 5.45 -10.11
CA ALA A 38 1.16 5.71 -11.52
C ALA A 38 1.76 7.11 -11.67
N SER A 39 2.83 7.25 -12.47
CA SER A 39 3.52 8.54 -12.67
C SER A 39 3.85 9.26 -11.36
N MET A 40 4.40 8.52 -10.38
CA MET A 40 4.75 8.97 -9.03
C MET A 40 3.58 9.48 -8.16
N LYS A 41 2.33 9.35 -8.61
CA LYS A 41 1.14 9.68 -7.82
C LYS A 41 0.58 8.42 -7.19
N ILE A 42 0.50 8.40 -5.86
CA ILE A 42 -0.13 7.30 -5.11
C ILE A 42 -1.61 7.24 -5.50
N LEU A 43 -2.03 6.10 -6.04
CA LEU A 43 -3.42 5.85 -6.43
C LEU A 43 -4.21 5.21 -5.29
N TYR A 44 -3.56 4.36 -4.49
CA TYR A 44 -4.18 3.60 -3.41
C TYR A 44 -3.17 3.25 -2.31
N ILE A 45 -3.66 3.21 -1.06
CA ILE A 45 -2.90 2.74 0.11
C ILE A 45 -3.73 1.65 0.78
N GLY A 46 -3.25 0.41 0.71
CA GLY A 46 -3.93 -0.77 1.21
C GLY A 46 -3.26 -1.36 2.43
N SER A 47 -4.02 -2.12 3.21
CA SER A 47 -3.49 -3.02 4.23
C SER A 47 -4.24 -4.34 4.17
N SER A 48 -3.57 -5.43 4.51
CA SER A 48 -4.14 -6.76 4.44
C SER A 48 -3.43 -7.72 5.38
N MET A 49 -4.12 -8.78 5.79
CA MET A 49 -3.53 -9.94 6.45
C MET A 49 -2.68 -10.80 5.49
N ASN A 50 -2.90 -10.66 4.18
CA ASN A 50 -2.07 -11.26 3.14
C ASN A 50 -1.82 -10.23 2.02
N VAL A 51 -0.66 -9.57 2.07
CA VAL A 51 -0.29 -8.54 1.08
C VAL A 51 -0.16 -9.11 -0.32
N LYS A 52 0.42 -10.32 -0.49
CA LYS A 52 0.56 -10.96 -1.81
C LYS A 52 -0.80 -11.15 -2.47
N GLN A 53 -1.72 -11.81 -1.75
CA GLN A 53 -3.05 -12.08 -2.26
C GLN A 53 -3.79 -10.80 -2.63
N SER A 54 -3.78 -9.80 -1.75
CA SER A 54 -4.45 -8.53 -2.03
C SER A 54 -3.85 -7.80 -3.24
N LEU A 55 -2.52 -7.78 -3.40
CA LEU A 55 -1.90 -7.16 -4.57
C LEU A 55 -2.29 -7.86 -5.88
N LEU A 56 -2.35 -9.20 -5.89
CA LEU A 56 -2.83 -9.98 -7.04
C LEU A 56 -4.30 -9.68 -7.37
N GLU A 57 -5.15 -9.53 -6.36
CA GLU A 57 -6.57 -9.17 -6.54
C GLU A 57 -6.71 -7.73 -7.06
N PHE A 58 -6.02 -6.76 -6.45
CA PHE A 58 -6.09 -5.35 -6.82
C PHE A 58 -5.49 -5.04 -8.20
N MET A 59 -4.66 -5.93 -8.75
CA MET A 59 -4.17 -5.79 -10.13
C MET A 59 -5.33 -5.76 -11.14
N TYR A 60 -6.43 -6.47 -10.85
CA TYR A 60 -7.60 -6.55 -11.71
C TYR A 60 -8.66 -5.48 -11.40
N ASP A 61 -8.46 -4.67 -10.36
CA ASP A 61 -9.39 -3.57 -10.05
C ASP A 61 -9.32 -2.48 -11.14
N PRO A 62 -10.47 -2.00 -11.68
CA PRO A 62 -10.49 -1.03 -12.78
C PRO A 62 -9.80 0.31 -12.48
N CYS A 63 -9.65 0.68 -11.21
CA CYS A 63 -8.93 1.87 -10.80
C CYS A 63 -7.48 1.54 -10.46
N VAL A 64 -7.26 0.61 -9.54
CA VAL A 64 -5.93 0.27 -9.01
C VAL A 64 -5.05 -0.42 -10.04
N GLY A 65 -5.63 -1.24 -10.93
CA GLY A 65 -4.94 -1.92 -12.03
C GLY A 65 -4.24 -0.97 -13.03
N LYS A 66 -4.52 0.34 -12.96
CA LYS A 66 -3.79 1.37 -13.74
C LYS A 66 -2.43 1.73 -13.13
N ALA A 67 -2.14 1.27 -11.92
CA ALA A 67 -0.85 1.50 -11.28
C ALA A 67 0.29 0.84 -12.06
N LYS A 68 1.49 1.41 -11.91
CA LYS A 68 2.72 0.93 -12.55
C LYS A 68 3.69 0.32 -11.56
N ARG A 69 3.73 0.86 -10.34
CA ARG A 69 4.62 0.31 -9.31
C ARG A 69 3.90 0.21 -7.99
N PHE A 70 4.38 -0.72 -7.18
CA PHE A 70 3.96 -0.89 -5.80
C PHE A 70 5.16 -1.00 -4.88
N SER A 71 4.94 -0.70 -3.60
CA SER A 71 5.90 -0.95 -2.52
C SER A 71 5.10 -1.39 -1.31
N TYR A 72 5.67 -2.29 -0.50
CA TYR A 72 5.03 -2.88 0.66
C TYR A 72 5.92 -2.85 1.89
N LEU A 73 5.28 -2.98 3.05
CA LEU A 73 5.92 -3.13 4.35
C LEU A 73 5.19 -4.24 5.09
N ILE A 74 5.95 -5.24 5.54
CA ILE A 74 5.42 -6.33 6.36
C ILE A 74 5.37 -5.89 7.82
N THR A 75 4.19 -5.96 8.41
CA THR A 75 3.98 -5.52 9.79
C THR A 75 2.67 -6.07 10.34
N LYS A 76 2.68 -6.43 11.62
CA LYS A 76 1.46 -6.86 12.33
C LYS A 76 0.50 -5.69 12.59
N ASN A 77 1.01 -4.45 12.64
CA ASN A 77 0.20 -3.25 12.91
C ASN A 77 -0.26 -2.57 11.60
N HIS A 78 -0.53 -3.36 10.56
CA HIS A 78 -0.78 -2.86 9.20
C HIS A 78 -1.94 -1.88 9.10
N GLU A 79 -2.98 -2.03 9.92
CA GLU A 79 -4.10 -1.08 9.95
C GLU A 79 -3.69 0.28 10.53
N GLU A 80 -2.95 0.28 11.64
CA GLU A 80 -2.44 1.50 12.25
C GLU A 80 -1.50 2.24 11.30
N VAL A 81 -0.56 1.52 10.66
CA VAL A 81 0.36 2.11 9.69
C VAL A 81 -0.38 2.67 8.48
N LYS A 82 -1.37 1.94 7.93
CA LYS A 82 -2.22 2.47 6.85
C LYS A 82 -2.92 3.77 7.25
N ASN A 83 -3.48 3.83 8.46
CA ASN A 83 -4.18 5.01 8.95
C ASN A 83 -3.22 6.20 9.08
N GLN A 84 -2.02 5.99 9.64
CA GLN A 84 -0.98 7.02 9.72
C GLN A 84 -0.58 7.52 8.32
N MET A 85 -0.42 6.61 7.35
CA MET A 85 -0.11 6.98 5.97
C MET A 85 -1.23 7.79 5.31
N LEU A 86 -2.50 7.44 5.55
CA LEU A 86 -3.64 8.18 5.01
C LEU A 86 -3.76 9.58 5.63
N ILE A 87 -3.46 9.73 6.93
CA ILE A 87 -3.39 11.03 7.59
C ILE A 87 -2.31 11.90 6.94
N ALA A 88 -1.08 11.39 6.85
CA ALA A 88 0.04 12.12 6.23
C ALA A 88 -0.21 12.46 4.74
N PHE A 89 -0.87 11.55 4.01
CA PHE A 89 -1.29 11.80 2.63
C PHE A 89 -2.28 12.98 2.57
N ARG A 90 -3.33 12.97 3.41
CA ARG A 90 -4.33 14.05 3.45
C ARG A 90 -3.71 15.39 3.81
N GLU A 91 -2.82 15.43 4.80
CA GLU A 91 -2.12 16.65 5.21
C GLU A 91 -1.32 17.27 4.05
N SER A 92 -0.67 16.43 3.24
CA SER A 92 0.11 16.87 2.07
C SER A 92 -0.74 17.13 0.81
N HIS A 93 -1.99 16.68 0.77
CA HIS A 93 -2.86 16.74 -0.42
C HIS A 93 -4.17 17.50 -0.18
N GLY A 94 -4.19 18.44 0.77
CA GLY A 94 -5.33 19.33 1.01
C GLY A 94 -6.59 18.59 1.47
N GLY A 95 -6.42 17.56 2.32
CA GLY A 95 -7.50 16.75 2.89
C GLY A 95 -8.01 15.62 1.99
N LYS A 96 -7.48 15.47 0.77
CA LYS A 96 -7.93 14.47 -0.19
C LYS A 96 -7.38 13.07 0.09
N LEU A 97 -8.10 12.06 -0.37
CA LEU A 97 -7.66 10.67 -0.37
C LEU A 97 -6.93 10.34 -1.69
N PRO A 98 -6.18 9.23 -1.75
CA PRO A 98 -5.70 8.70 -3.02
C PRO A 98 -6.85 8.50 -4.00
N SER A 99 -6.62 8.75 -5.29
CA SER A 99 -7.70 8.84 -6.29
C SER A 99 -8.56 7.57 -6.42
N CYS A 100 -8.00 6.38 -6.19
CA CYS A 100 -8.76 5.13 -6.19
C CYS A 100 -9.44 4.80 -4.86
N MET A 101 -9.38 5.70 -3.89
CA MET A 101 -10.07 5.62 -2.60
C MET A 101 -11.16 6.69 -2.46
N GLU A 102 -11.18 7.70 -3.33
CA GLU A 102 -12.16 8.80 -3.29
C GLU A 102 -13.60 8.32 -3.57
N SER A 103 -13.78 7.22 -4.30
CA SER A 103 -15.10 6.68 -4.68
C SER A 103 -15.77 5.77 -3.63
N GLN A 104 -15.17 5.58 -2.45
CA GLN A 104 -15.73 4.77 -1.36
C GLN A 104 -16.40 5.61 -0.25
N GLN A 105 -16.69 6.89 -0.51
CA GLN A 105 -17.54 7.69 0.36
C GLN A 105 -19.01 7.28 0.14
N ILE A 106 -19.47 6.28 0.90
CA ILE A 106 -20.89 6.02 1.15
C ILE A 106 -21.27 6.76 2.43
#